data_AF-A0A0D0KQA5-F1
#
_entry.id   AF-A0A0D0KQA5-F1
#
_cell.length_a   1.000
_cell.length_b   1.000
_cell.length_c   1.000
_cell.angle_alpha   90.00
_cell.angle_beta   90.00
_cell.angle_gamma   90.00
#
_symmetry.space_group_name_H-M   'P 1'
#
loop_
_entity.id
_entity.type
_entity.pdbx_description
1 polymer ?
#
loop_
_entity_poly.entity_id
_entity_poly.type
_entity_poly.pdbx_seq_one_letter_code
_entity_poly.pdbx_strand_id
1 'polypeptide(L)'
;MQQTAGDDPERVSYHAVSRYVQRILNIDVQQDFATEKARAVALADAAGTTIDALRALIWTKGLAAAAKFGVKSFDNRAFAAVIAQPGGVVVTVLLPRVRDTGNLKLLSENELKSKSWRIARRATARQLTRDSIEGVEG
;
A
#
# COMPACT_ATOMS: atom_id res chain seq x y z
N MET A 1 -22.48 -13.91 18.07
CA MET A 1 -21.92 -12.90 17.14
C MET A 1 -20.62 -12.39 17.71
N GLN A 2 -19.47 -12.82 17.18
CA GLN A 2 -18.16 -12.36 17.65
C GLN A 2 -17.83 -11.04 16.98
N GLN A 3 -17.93 -9.94 17.73
CA GLN A 3 -17.29 -8.68 17.34
C GLN A 3 -15.78 -8.87 17.38
N THR A 4 -15.14 -8.79 16.23
CA THR A 4 -13.68 -8.92 16.09
C THR A 4 -13.03 -7.55 16.13
N ALA A 5 -12.01 -7.40 16.99
CA ALA A 5 -11.16 -6.22 17.21
C ALA A 5 -11.38 -4.99 16.30
N GLY A 6 -12.14 -4.02 16.79
CA GLY A 6 -12.04 -2.60 16.40
C GLY A 6 -12.77 -2.22 15.11
N ASP A 7 -14.09 -2.38 15.09
CA ASP A 7 -15.00 -1.89 14.03
C ASP A 7 -15.13 -0.36 14.07
N ASP A 8 -14.05 0.35 13.78
CA ASP A 8 -14.11 1.78 13.47
C ASP A 8 -14.23 1.89 11.94
N PRO A 9 -15.45 2.06 11.38
CA PRO A 9 -15.69 1.98 9.94
C PRO A 9 -14.88 3.00 9.15
N GLU A 10 -14.33 4.04 9.79
CA GLU A 10 -13.53 5.08 9.15
C GLU A 10 -12.05 4.72 8.98
N ARG A 11 -11.58 3.57 9.52
CA ARG A 11 -10.19 3.13 9.38
C ARG A 11 -9.83 2.68 7.97
N VAL A 12 -10.83 2.44 7.12
CA VAL A 12 -10.64 2.12 5.70
C VAL A 12 -11.40 3.12 4.86
N SER A 13 -10.64 3.91 4.08
CA SER A 13 -11.20 4.93 3.20
C SER A 13 -12.04 4.33 2.07
N TYR A 14 -12.99 5.10 1.54
CA TYR A 14 -13.77 4.70 0.35
C TYR A 14 -12.87 4.43 -0.87
N HIS A 15 -11.76 5.15 -0.98
CA HIS A 15 -10.77 4.89 -2.02
C HIS A 15 -10.16 3.49 -1.88
N ALA A 16 -9.75 3.11 -0.66
CA ALA A 16 -9.21 1.78 -0.39
C ALA A 16 -10.23 0.66 -0.69
N VAL A 17 -11.51 0.87 -0.33
CA VAL A 17 -12.60 -0.07 -0.67
C VAL A 17 -12.72 -0.22 -2.19
N SER A 18 -12.80 0.89 -2.92
CA SER A 18 -12.90 0.87 -4.38
C SER A 18 -11.71 0.13 -5.02
N ARG A 19 -10.49 0.39 -4.53
CA ARG A 19 -9.28 -0.30 -5.01
C ARG A 19 -9.26 -1.78 -4.69
N TYR A 20 -9.79 -2.18 -3.55
CA TYR A 20 -9.89 -3.60 -3.20
C TYR A 20 -10.82 -4.33 -4.18
N VAL A 21 -12.01 -3.79 -4.45
CA VAL A 21 -12.95 -4.39 -5.39
C VAL A 21 -12.35 -4.47 -6.80
N GLN A 22 -11.77 -3.38 -7.28
CA GLN A 22 -11.18 -3.33 -8.63
C GLN A 22 -9.97 -4.24 -8.81
N ARG A 23 -9.06 -4.29 -7.82
CA ARG A 23 -7.77 -4.97 -7.98
C ARG A 23 -7.74 -6.39 -7.46
N ILE A 24 -8.51 -6.68 -6.41
CA ILE A 24 -8.51 -7.98 -5.73
C ILE A 24 -9.69 -8.82 -6.19
N LEU A 25 -10.88 -8.22 -6.31
CA LEU A 25 -12.06 -8.91 -6.80
C LEU A 25 -12.19 -8.86 -8.33
N ASN A 26 -11.39 -8.04 -9.02
CA ASN A 26 -11.42 -7.82 -10.47
C ASN A 26 -12.80 -7.39 -10.99
N ILE A 27 -13.51 -6.58 -10.20
CA ILE A 27 -14.81 -6.03 -10.56
C ILE A 27 -14.65 -4.53 -10.83
N ASP A 28 -15.11 -4.08 -11.99
CA ASP A 28 -15.09 -2.68 -12.35
C ASP A 28 -16.45 -2.21 -12.89
N VAL A 29 -16.75 -0.94 -12.67
CA VAL A 29 -18.02 -0.32 -13.10
C VAL A 29 -17.68 0.86 -13.98
N GLN A 30 -18.09 0.77 -15.25
CA GLN A 30 -17.84 1.79 -16.27
C GLN A 30 -18.88 2.91 -16.15
N GLN A 31 -18.75 3.74 -15.12
CA GLN A 31 -19.55 4.95 -14.95
C GLN A 31 -18.76 6.06 -14.25
N ASP A 32 -19.13 7.30 -14.54
CA ASP A 32 -18.55 8.47 -13.88
C ASP A 32 -19.24 8.72 -12.53
N PHE A 33 -18.42 9.02 -11.52
CA PHE A 33 -18.89 9.22 -10.16
C PHE A 33 -18.49 10.59 -9.65
N ALA A 34 -19.46 11.31 -9.09
CA ALA A 34 -19.22 12.61 -8.47
C ALA A 34 -18.39 12.52 -7.17
N THR A 35 -18.43 11.38 -6.47
CA THR A 35 -17.69 11.18 -5.21
C THR A 35 -17.11 9.78 -5.10
N GLU A 36 -16.00 9.65 -4.36
CA GLU A 36 -15.39 8.34 -4.05
C GLU A 36 -16.33 7.46 -3.22
N LYS A 37 -17.20 8.05 -2.40
CA LYS A 37 -18.23 7.31 -1.67
C LYS A 37 -19.23 6.66 -2.63
N ALA A 38 -19.76 7.43 -3.60
CA ALA A 38 -20.69 6.90 -4.60
C ALA A 38 -20.03 5.79 -5.45
N ARG A 39 -18.76 5.96 -5.81
CA ARG A 39 -17.96 4.91 -6.47
C ARG A 39 -17.87 3.64 -5.62
N ALA A 40 -17.52 3.77 -4.35
CA ALA A 40 -17.39 2.63 -3.45
C ALA A 40 -18.72 1.90 -3.24
N VAL A 41 -19.84 2.62 -3.17
CA VAL A 41 -21.19 2.02 -3.07
C VAL A 41 -21.49 1.20 -4.32
N ALA A 42 -21.37 1.76 -5.51
CA ALA A 42 -21.67 1.03 -6.74
C ALA A 42 -20.76 -0.18 -6.97
N LEU A 43 -19.49 -0.10 -6.57
CA LEU A 43 -18.57 -1.23 -6.61
C LEU A 43 -18.95 -2.32 -5.58
N ALA A 44 -19.41 -1.93 -4.40
CA ALA A 44 -19.91 -2.87 -3.40
C ALA A 44 -21.18 -3.59 -3.90
N ASP A 45 -22.11 -2.83 -4.48
CA ASP A 45 -23.34 -3.37 -5.09
C ASP A 45 -23.01 -4.34 -6.23
N ALA A 46 -22.07 -3.99 -7.12
CA ALA A 46 -21.61 -4.86 -8.19
C ALA A 46 -20.92 -6.14 -7.68
N ALA A 47 -20.26 -6.06 -6.51
CA ALA A 47 -19.68 -7.21 -5.82
C ALA A 47 -20.71 -8.01 -5.00
N GLY A 48 -21.98 -7.60 -4.98
CA GLY A 48 -23.04 -8.27 -4.23
C GLY A 48 -22.85 -8.19 -2.71
N THR A 49 -22.23 -7.13 -2.20
CA THR A 49 -21.89 -6.99 -0.78
C THR A 49 -22.02 -5.54 -0.30
N THR A 50 -21.80 -5.30 0.99
CA THR A 50 -21.86 -3.95 1.57
C THR A 50 -20.46 -3.36 1.76
N ILE A 51 -20.38 -2.03 1.84
CA ILE A 51 -19.12 -1.34 2.15
C ILE A 51 -18.54 -1.84 3.48
N ASP A 52 -19.37 -2.01 4.51
CA ASP A 52 -18.89 -2.43 5.82
C ASP A 52 -18.34 -3.86 5.80
N ALA A 53 -18.94 -4.76 5.01
CA ALA A 53 -18.38 -6.09 4.78
C ALA A 53 -17.02 -6.03 4.08
N LEU A 54 -16.86 -5.18 3.06
CA LEU A 54 -15.57 -4.97 2.39
C LEU A 54 -14.53 -4.37 3.34
N ARG A 55 -14.93 -3.43 4.20
CA ARG A 55 -14.05 -2.85 5.22
C ARG A 55 -13.58 -3.91 6.21
N ALA A 56 -14.46 -4.79 6.67
CA ALA A 56 -14.10 -5.90 7.54
C ALA A 56 -13.13 -6.89 6.86
N LEU A 57 -13.28 -7.13 5.56
CA LEU A 57 -12.35 -7.97 4.78
C LEU A 57 -10.95 -7.33 4.64
N ILE A 58 -10.91 -6.02 4.42
CA ILE A 58 -9.65 -5.27 4.34
C ILE A 58 -8.98 -5.16 5.71
N TRP A 59 -9.76 -4.86 6.75
CA TRP A 59 -9.28 -4.57 8.11
C TRP A 59 -8.93 -5.84 8.89
N THR A 60 -7.82 -6.47 8.51
CA THR A 60 -7.32 -7.68 9.18
C THR A 60 -6.62 -7.36 10.50
N LYS A 61 -6.54 -8.35 11.42
CA LYS A 61 -5.79 -8.22 12.68
C LYS A 61 -4.33 -7.77 12.48
N GLY A 62 -3.67 -8.27 11.42
CA GLY A 62 -2.30 -7.88 11.09
C GLY A 62 -2.20 -6.41 10.65
N LEU A 63 -3.18 -5.94 9.88
CA LEU A 63 -3.27 -4.54 9.46
C LEU A 63 -3.52 -3.61 10.65
N ALA A 64 -4.44 -4.00 11.56
CA ALA A 64 -4.71 -3.26 12.79
C ALA A 64 -3.46 -3.14 13.67
N ALA A 65 -2.68 -4.22 13.82
CA ALA A 65 -1.40 -4.17 14.52
C ALA A 65 -0.41 -3.22 13.82
N ALA A 66 -0.26 -3.33 12.49
CA ALA A 66 0.64 -2.47 11.71
C ALA A 66 0.28 -0.97 11.85
N ALA A 67 -1.02 -0.65 11.80
CA ALA A 67 -1.52 0.70 12.03
C ALA A 67 -1.15 1.21 13.42
N LYS A 68 -1.37 0.39 14.47
CA LYS A 68 -1.03 0.72 15.86
C LYS A 68 0.47 0.93 16.08
N PHE A 69 1.32 0.18 15.39
CA PHE A 69 2.78 0.33 15.48
C PHE A 69 3.36 1.46 14.60
N GLY A 70 2.52 2.28 13.96
CA GLY A 70 2.98 3.42 13.17
C GLY A 70 3.57 3.04 11.80
N VAL A 71 3.31 1.82 11.32
CA VAL A 71 3.83 1.35 10.03
C VAL A 71 3.07 2.03 8.89
N LYS A 72 3.78 2.44 7.83
CA LYS A 72 3.20 3.15 6.66
C LYS A 72 2.70 2.22 5.56
N SER A 73 3.16 0.97 5.54
CA SER A 73 2.78 -0.02 4.53
C SER A 73 2.66 -1.41 5.13
N PHE A 74 1.65 -2.15 4.71
CA PHE A 74 1.41 -3.52 5.12
C PHE A 74 1.22 -4.40 3.88
N ASP A 75 1.70 -5.64 3.94
CA ASP A 75 1.54 -6.62 2.87
C ASP A 75 1.13 -7.95 3.50
N ASN A 76 0.00 -8.47 3.06
CA ASN A 76 -0.34 -9.86 3.22
C ASN A 76 -0.32 -10.52 1.83
N ARG A 77 -0.24 -11.86 1.79
CA ARG A 77 -0.20 -12.59 0.50
C ARG A 77 -1.43 -12.34 -0.38
N ALA A 78 -2.53 -11.80 0.16
CA ALA A 78 -3.73 -11.48 -0.60
C ALA A 78 -3.68 -10.07 -1.22
N PHE A 79 -3.11 -9.09 -0.52
CA PHE A 79 -3.00 -7.71 -0.97
C PHE A 79 -1.97 -6.92 -0.17
N ALA A 80 -1.51 -5.81 -0.75
CA ALA A 80 -0.75 -4.80 -0.02
C ALA A 80 -1.60 -3.56 0.25
N ALA A 81 -1.30 -2.84 1.32
CA ALA A 81 -2.04 -1.67 1.78
C ALA A 81 -1.09 -0.55 2.21
N VAL A 82 -1.50 0.69 1.96
CA VAL A 82 -0.83 1.89 2.45
C VAL A 82 -1.64 2.49 3.59
N ILE A 83 -0.96 2.82 4.68
CA ILE A 83 -1.55 3.28 5.93
C ILE A 83 -1.06 4.72 6.17
N ALA A 84 -1.99 5.66 6.24
CA ALA A 84 -1.72 7.03 6.64
C ALA A 84 -1.53 7.11 8.15
N GLN A 85 -0.44 7.73 8.58
CA GLN A 85 -0.07 7.92 9.97
C GLN A 85 -0.18 9.42 10.34
N PRO A 86 -0.51 9.76 11.60
CA PRO A 86 -0.68 8.89 12.78
C PRO A 86 -2.07 8.24 12.91
N GLY A 87 -3.02 8.57 12.02
CA GLY A 87 -4.42 8.12 12.13
C GLY A 87 -4.64 6.62 11.90
N GLY A 88 -3.65 5.88 11.40
CA GLY A 88 -3.77 4.45 11.12
C GLY A 88 -4.84 4.11 10.06
N VAL A 89 -5.15 5.05 9.16
CA VAL A 89 -6.21 4.90 8.15
C VAL A 89 -5.65 4.28 6.87
N VAL A 90 -6.30 3.27 6.34
CA VAL A 90 -5.93 2.63 5.08
C VAL A 90 -6.44 3.48 3.93
N VAL A 91 -5.49 4.06 3.20
CA VAL A 91 -5.76 5.02 2.12
C VAL A 91 -5.86 4.37 0.75
N THR A 92 -5.16 3.25 0.53
CA THR A 92 -5.27 2.50 -0.73
C THR A 92 -4.90 1.04 -0.53
N VAL A 93 -5.46 0.19 -1.40
CA VAL A 93 -5.09 -1.21 -1.59
C VAL A 93 -4.34 -1.36 -2.91
N LEU A 94 -3.31 -2.19 -2.90
CA LEU A 94 -2.44 -2.56 -4.01
C LEU A 94 -2.52 -4.07 -4.23
N LEU A 95 -2.15 -4.53 -5.43
CA LEU A 95 -1.91 -5.95 -5.66
C LEU A 95 -0.85 -6.49 -4.69
N PRO A 96 -0.95 -7.77 -4.29
CA PRO A 96 0.06 -8.38 -3.43
C PRO A 96 1.42 -8.27 -4.11
N ARG A 97 2.46 -7.96 -3.32
CA ARG A 97 3.81 -7.92 -3.89
C ARG A 97 4.18 -9.34 -4.29
N VAL A 98 4.60 -9.52 -5.54
CA VAL A 98 5.23 -10.76 -5.97
C VAL A 98 6.47 -10.93 -5.11
N ARG A 99 6.38 -11.84 -4.14
CA ARG A 99 7.55 -12.28 -3.39
C ARG A 99 8.27 -13.19 -4.35
N ASP A 100 9.28 -12.66 -5.03
CA ASP A 100 10.30 -13.51 -5.64
C ASP A 100 10.79 -14.40 -4.49
N THR A 101 10.33 -15.65 -4.48
CA THR A 101 10.96 -16.70 -3.68
C THR A 101 12.39 -16.71 -4.17
N GLY A 102 13.26 -16.14 -3.34
CA GLY A 102 14.62 -15.79 -3.70
C GLY A 102 15.40 -17.03 -4.09
N ASN A 103 15.38 -17.36 -5.38
CA ASN A 103 16.62 -17.83 -5.97
C ASN A 103 17.57 -16.66 -5.81
N LEU A 104 18.55 -16.83 -4.93
CA LEU A 104 19.64 -15.89 -4.77
C LEU A 104 20.22 -15.70 -6.17
N LYS A 105 19.90 -14.57 -6.82
CA LYS A 105 20.34 -14.33 -8.19
C LYS A 105 21.85 -14.18 -8.09
N LEU A 106 22.57 -15.25 -8.46
CA LEU A 106 24.00 -15.20 -8.70
C LEU A 106 24.19 -14.23 -9.87
N LEU A 107 24.53 -13.00 -9.52
CA LEU A 107 24.85 -11.99 -10.50
C LEU A 107 26.16 -12.39 -11.17
N SER A 108 26.19 -12.33 -12.49
CA SER A 108 27.47 -12.41 -13.21
C SER A 108 28.39 -11.26 -12.76
N GLU A 109 29.70 -11.43 -12.92
CA GLU A 109 30.68 -10.38 -12.57
C GLU A 109 30.35 -9.03 -13.21
N ASN A 110 29.85 -9.05 -14.45
CA ASN A 110 29.44 -7.86 -15.19
C ASN A 110 28.21 -7.17 -14.57
N GLU A 111 27.22 -7.94 -14.12
CA GLU A 111 26.05 -7.41 -13.41
C GLU A 111 26.44 -6.86 -12.04
N LEU A 112 27.35 -7.54 -11.33
CA LEU A 112 27.87 -7.10 -10.04
C LEU A 112 28.61 -5.76 -10.18
N LYS A 113 29.49 -5.64 -11.17
CA LYS A 113 30.24 -4.41 -11.50
C LYS A 113 29.32 -3.27 -11.90
N SER A 114 28.28 -3.55 -12.68
CA SER A 114 27.28 -2.56 -13.08
C SER A 114 26.46 -2.06 -11.88
N LYS A 115 26.11 -2.97 -10.97
CA LYS A 115 25.36 -2.65 -9.75
C LYS A 115 26.22 -1.84 -8.77
N SER A 116 27.48 -2.22 -8.56
CA SER A 116 28.40 -1.50 -7.67
C SER A 116 28.66 -0.08 -8.19
N TRP A 117 28.87 0.09 -9.50
CA TRP A 117 29.03 1.41 -10.11
C TRP A 117 27.81 2.30 -9.90
N ARG A 118 26.60 1.74 -10.05
CA ARG A 118 25.35 2.48 -9.84
C ARG A 118 25.17 2.89 -8.37
N ILE A 119 25.55 2.04 -7.43
CA ILE A 119 25.50 2.35 -6.00
C ILE A 119 26.51 3.45 -5.66
N ALA A 120 27.76 3.32 -6.13
CA ALA A 120 28.81 4.32 -5.92
C ALA A 120 28.38 5.69 -6.47
N ARG A 121 27.88 5.74 -7.70
CA ARG A 121 27.39 6.98 -8.31
C ARG A 121 26.26 7.64 -7.50
N ARG A 122 25.33 6.85 -6.95
CA ARG A 122 24.25 7.36 -6.09
C ARG A 122 24.77 7.87 -4.75
N ALA A 123 25.77 7.22 -4.17
CA ALA A 123 26.40 7.66 -2.94
C ALA A 123 27.10 9.02 -3.15
N THR A 124 27.85 9.18 -4.24
CA THR A 124 28.48 10.45 -4.62
C THR A 124 27.45 11.55 -4.83
N ALA A 125 26.36 11.28 -5.56
CA ALA A 125 25.31 12.27 -5.78
C ALA A 125 24.66 12.74 -4.46
N ARG A 126 24.41 11.81 -3.54
CA ARG A 126 23.87 12.14 -2.21
C ARG A 126 24.84 12.99 -1.38
N GLN A 127 26.14 12.67 -1.45
CA GLN A 127 27.16 13.45 -0.77
C GLN A 127 27.23 14.87 -1.32
N LEU A 128 27.27 15.04 -2.64
CA LEU A 128 27.25 16.35 -3.30
C LEU A 128 26.02 17.17 -2.92
N THR A 129 24.83 16.55 -2.89
CA THR A 129 23.61 17.23 -2.44
C THR A 129 23.70 17.66 -0.97
N ARG A 130 24.26 16.82 -0.10
CA ARG A 130 24.45 17.15 1.31
C ARG A 130 25.42 18.31 1.49
N ASP A 131 26.58 18.26 0.85
CA ASP A 131 27.60 19.30 0.91
C ASP A 131 27.07 20.63 0.36
N SER A 132 26.21 20.58 -0.67
CA SER A 132 25.53 21.77 -1.22
C SER A 132 24.48 22.37 -0.28
N ILE A 133 23.91 21.58 0.64
CA ILE A 133 22.96 22.06 1.64
C ILE A 133 23.72 22.66 2.83
N GLU A 134 24.78 22.00 3.30
CA GLU A 134 25.60 22.46 4.42
C GLU A 134 26.45 23.71 4.06
N GLY A 135 26.81 23.89 2.78
CA GLY A 135 27.56 25.07 2.30
C GLY A 135 26.75 26.36 2.08
N VAL A 136 25.43 26.35 2.31
CA VAL A 136 24.54 27.53 2.15
C VAL A 136 24.33 28.29 3.47
N GLU A 137 24.80 27.75 4.60
CA GLU A 137 24.70 28.37 5.93
C GLU A 137 25.98 29.13 6.37
N GLY A 138 26.91 29.42 5.44
CA GLY A 138 28.17 30.14 5.69
C GLY A 138 28.18 31.57 5.16
#